data_AF-R1F8Z7-F1
#
_entry.id   AF-R1F8Z7-F1
#
_cell.length_a   1.000
_cell.length_b   1.000
_cell.length_c   1.000
_cell.angle_alpha   90.00
_cell.angle_beta   90.00
_cell.angle_gamma   90.00
#
_symmetry.space_group_name_H-M   'P 1'
#
loop_
_entity.id
_entity.type
_entity.pdbx_description
1 polymer ?
#
loop_
_entity_poly.entity_id
_entity_poly.type
_entity_poly.pdbx_seq_one_letter_code
_entity_poly.pdbx_strand_id
1 'polypeptide(L)'
;MHRGQAGLATPLALAVKQLGSPSDDEIERLEEFVDESLYQGSSARDRCSWNECWSEQHSLERAYNYPHVTAVYWSLYRLGRRFRPARVRRHGWRWYLQRAHGTAMGMWEHGGEVFPHEQQRVAGQAWSKVGNGQGTAQWGLMVGSIFESLLRDLLLEGWANEAAGLRRGISLLAAD
;
A
#
# COMPACT_ATOMS: atom_id res chain seq x y z
N MET A 1 18.06 17.50 3.35
CA MET A 1 18.11 16.20 4.05
C MET A 1 17.26 15.22 3.27
N HIS A 2 17.91 14.28 2.57
CA HIS A 2 17.24 13.21 1.82
C HIS A 2 16.65 12.20 2.81
N ARG A 3 15.33 12.24 3.03
CA ARG A 3 14.59 11.22 3.79
C ARG A 3 14.04 10.18 2.82
N GLY A 4 14.95 9.43 2.18
CA GLY A 4 14.61 8.49 1.10
C GLY A 4 14.46 7.03 1.52
N GLN A 5 14.54 6.70 2.81
CA GLN A 5 14.51 5.30 3.24
C GLN A 5 13.61 5.13 4.47
N ALA A 6 12.33 4.84 4.22
CA ALA A 6 11.46 4.28 5.24
C ALA A 6 11.48 2.76 5.07
N GLY A 7 12.26 2.04 5.88
CA GLY A 7 12.09 0.60 6.01
C GLY A 7 10.70 0.31 6.59
N LEU A 8 9.82 -0.34 5.82
CA LEU A 8 8.42 -0.60 6.21
C LEU A 8 8.26 -1.70 7.26
N ALA A 9 9.33 -2.42 7.60
CA ALA A 9 9.31 -3.51 8.59
C ALA A 9 8.89 -3.02 9.98
N THR A 10 9.44 -1.89 10.44
CA THR A 10 9.13 -1.32 11.77
C THR A 10 7.70 -0.77 11.85
N PRO A 11 7.23 0.06 10.89
CA PRO A 11 5.82 0.50 10.86
C PRO A 11 4.83 -0.65 10.75
N LEU A 12 5.14 -1.70 9.98
CA LEU A 12 4.29 -2.88 9.86
C LEU A 12 4.15 -3.61 11.20
N ALA A 13 5.28 -3.94 11.84
CA ALA A 13 5.27 -4.66 13.10
C ALA A 13 4.49 -3.89 14.17
N LEU A 14 4.68 -2.56 14.22
CA LEU A 14 3.91 -1.68 15.09
C LEU A 14 2.41 -1.75 14.76
N ALA A 15 2.03 -1.60 13.50
CA ALA A 15 0.63 -1.60 13.05
C ALA A 15 -0.11 -2.90 13.43
N VAL A 16 0.53 -4.05 13.23
CA VAL A 16 -0.06 -5.35 13.57
C VAL A 16 -0.14 -5.54 15.08
N LYS A 17 0.89 -5.14 15.85
CA LYS A 17 0.88 -5.22 17.32
C LYS A 17 -0.30 -4.43 17.91
N GLN A 18 -0.64 -3.27 17.34
CA GLN A 18 -1.76 -2.46 17.85
C GLN A 18 -3.12 -3.19 17.76
N LEU A 19 -3.27 -4.18 16.88
CA LEU A 19 -4.51 -4.95 16.76
C LEU A 19 -4.81 -5.82 18.01
N GLY A 20 -3.77 -6.28 18.71
CA GLY A 20 -3.90 -7.08 19.92
C GLY A 20 -3.68 -6.28 21.21
N SER A 21 -2.73 -5.33 21.19
CA SER A 21 -2.33 -4.54 22.35
C SER A 21 -2.23 -3.05 21.98
N PRO A 22 -3.38 -2.38 21.78
CA PRO A 22 -3.41 -0.99 21.34
C PRO A 22 -2.80 -0.05 22.37
N SER A 23 -1.91 0.84 21.89
CA SER A 23 -1.38 1.98 22.62
C SER A 23 -1.69 3.25 21.82
N ASP A 24 -2.40 4.18 22.45
CA ASP A 24 -2.87 5.40 21.79
C ASP A 24 -1.67 6.25 21.27
N ASP A 25 -0.59 6.37 22.04
CA ASP A 25 0.59 7.16 21.67
C ASP A 25 1.38 6.56 20.49
N GLU A 26 1.36 5.23 20.35
CA GLU A 26 1.99 4.54 19.22
C GLU A 26 1.11 4.59 17.97
N ILE A 27 -0.22 4.53 18.15
CA ILE A 27 -1.18 4.71 17.06
C ILE A 27 -1.04 6.11 16.47
N GLU A 28 -0.95 7.13 17.33
CA GLU A 28 -0.77 8.51 16.89
C GLU A 28 0.50 8.70 16.06
N ARG A 29 1.63 8.14 16.50
CA ARG A 29 2.90 8.15 15.74
C ARG A 29 2.79 7.38 14.42
N LEU A 30 2.02 6.30 14.39
CA LEU A 30 1.78 5.54 13.16
C LEU A 30 0.94 6.34 12.16
N GLU A 31 -0.10 7.05 12.63
CA GLU A 31 -0.88 7.96 11.80
C GLU A 31 -0.02 9.13 11.28
N GLU A 32 0.92 9.61 12.10
CA GLU A 32 1.93 10.62 11.75
C GLU A 32 2.84 10.12 10.63
N PHE A 33 3.40 8.91 10.77
CA PHE A 33 4.21 8.27 9.73
C PHE A 33 3.43 8.11 8.42
N VAL A 34 2.16 7.71 8.50
CA VAL A 34 1.29 7.60 7.32
C VAL A 34 1.15 8.94 6.61
N ASP A 35 0.85 10.00 7.36
CA ASP A 35 0.71 11.34 6.80
C ASP A 35 2.03 11.85 6.21
N GLU A 36 3.15 11.60 6.88
CA GLU A 36 4.46 12.13 6.49
C GLU A 36 5.21 11.33 5.42
N SER A 37 5.03 10.02 5.39
CA SER A 37 5.86 9.14 4.56
C SER A 37 5.07 8.43 3.47
N LEU A 38 3.78 8.20 3.70
CA LEU A 38 2.91 7.51 2.75
C LEU A 38 1.92 8.46 2.05
N TYR A 39 1.77 9.68 2.57
CA TYR A 39 0.81 10.68 2.08
C TYR A 39 1.44 12.03 1.69
N GLN A 40 2.73 12.29 1.96
CA GLN A 40 3.38 13.55 1.58
C GLN A 40 4.07 13.49 0.22
N GLY A 41 3.72 14.44 -0.64
CA GLY A 41 4.73 15.19 -1.40
C GLY A 41 4.96 16.57 -0.75
N SER A 42 6.16 17.09 -0.97
CA SER A 42 6.81 18.15 -0.18
C SER A 42 6.27 19.58 -0.39
N SER A 43 5.11 19.76 -1.00
CA SER A 43 4.46 21.08 -1.11
C SER A 43 2.95 20.93 -1.31
N ALA A 44 2.17 21.99 -1.04
CA ALA A 44 0.72 22.00 -1.30
C ALA A 44 0.36 21.78 -2.79
N ARG A 45 1.34 21.83 -3.71
CA ARG A 45 1.22 21.50 -5.14
C ARG A 45 1.52 20.03 -5.46
N ASP A 46 2.08 19.26 -4.53
CA ASP A 46 2.55 17.88 -4.72
C ASP A 46 1.86 16.88 -3.77
N ARG A 47 0.57 17.04 -3.46
CA ARG A 47 -0.18 15.99 -2.72
C ARG A 47 -0.52 14.83 -3.64
N CYS A 48 0.48 14.09 -4.09
CA CYS A 48 0.28 12.80 -4.74
C CYS A 48 0.27 11.69 -3.68
N SER A 49 -0.49 10.62 -3.92
CA SER A 49 -0.44 9.44 -3.05
C SER A 49 0.95 8.77 -3.14
N TRP A 50 1.36 7.95 -2.16
CA TRP A 50 2.61 7.17 -2.25
C TRP A 50 2.73 6.39 -3.58
N ASN A 51 1.60 5.94 -4.14
CA ASN A 51 1.55 5.26 -5.43
C ASN A 51 1.87 6.20 -6.62
N GLU A 52 1.59 7.49 -6.49
CA GLU A 52 1.71 8.51 -7.55
C GLU A 52 3.04 9.28 -7.50
N CYS A 53 3.62 9.54 -6.30
CA CYS A 53 4.84 10.36 -6.15
C CYS A 53 6.17 9.61 -6.37
N TRP A 54 6.16 8.43 -6.98
CA TRP A 54 7.21 7.43 -6.77
C TRP A 54 8.30 7.39 -7.87
N SER A 55 9.58 7.26 -7.51
CA SER A 55 10.74 7.29 -8.44
C SER A 55 11.57 5.98 -8.53
N GLU A 56 12.40 5.87 -9.58
CA GLU A 56 13.06 4.69 -10.18
C GLU A 56 13.95 3.76 -9.32
N GLN A 57 14.59 4.23 -8.25
CA GLN A 57 15.77 3.54 -7.67
C GLN A 57 15.49 2.26 -6.84
N HIS A 58 14.25 1.80 -6.72
CA HIS A 58 13.88 0.73 -5.75
C HIS A 58 13.01 -0.41 -6.35
N SER A 59 13.21 -0.79 -7.62
CA SER A 59 12.19 -1.48 -8.44
C SER A 59 11.92 -2.98 -8.19
N LEU A 60 12.90 -3.78 -7.75
CA LEU A 60 12.72 -5.24 -7.57
C LEU A 60 12.19 -5.65 -6.18
N GLU A 61 12.53 -4.91 -5.14
CA GLU A 61 12.11 -5.15 -3.73
C GLU A 61 10.69 -4.60 -3.44
N ARG A 62 9.88 -4.39 -4.48
CA ARG A 62 8.91 -3.30 -4.54
C ARG A 62 7.46 -3.71 -4.60
N ALA A 63 7.15 -4.74 -5.39
CA ALA A 63 5.88 -5.43 -5.28
C ALA A 63 5.72 -5.99 -3.85
N TYR A 64 6.83 -6.33 -3.18
CA TYR A 64 6.88 -6.72 -1.76
C TYR A 64 6.40 -5.62 -0.80
N ASN A 65 6.55 -4.34 -1.15
CA ASN A 65 6.13 -3.22 -0.30
C ASN A 65 4.62 -3.01 -0.30
N TYR A 66 3.91 -3.33 -1.38
CA TYR A 66 2.47 -3.13 -1.47
C TYR A 66 1.68 -3.91 -0.40
N PRO A 67 1.94 -5.21 -0.16
CA PRO A 67 1.34 -5.93 0.97
C PRO A 67 1.60 -5.27 2.33
N HIS A 68 2.81 -4.76 2.57
CA HIS A 68 3.17 -4.13 3.85
C HIS A 68 2.44 -2.81 4.08
N VAL A 69 2.44 -1.92 3.07
CA VAL A 69 1.72 -0.65 3.15
C VAL A 69 0.21 -0.90 3.25
N THR A 70 -0.30 -1.91 2.54
CA THR A 70 -1.70 -2.35 2.66
C THR A 70 -2.01 -2.80 4.08
N ALA A 71 -1.13 -3.59 4.71
CA ALA A 71 -1.30 -4.06 6.07
C ALA A 71 -1.29 -2.92 7.11
N VAL A 72 -0.45 -1.90 6.92
CA VAL A 72 -0.45 -0.70 7.77
C VAL A 72 -1.79 0.02 7.70
N TYR A 73 -2.26 0.34 6.48
CA TYR A 73 -3.55 1.00 6.30
C TYR A 73 -4.73 0.16 6.79
N TRP A 74 -4.74 -1.14 6.51
CA TRP A 74 -5.77 -2.06 6.97
C TRP A 74 -5.81 -2.17 8.51
N SER A 75 -4.66 -2.15 9.17
CA SER A 75 -4.58 -2.17 10.63
C SER A 75 -5.21 -0.90 11.23
N LEU A 76 -4.88 0.28 10.69
CA LEU A 76 -5.50 1.55 11.09
C LEU A 76 -7.02 1.58 10.82
N TYR A 77 -7.47 1.02 9.70
CA TYR A 77 -8.90 0.81 9.45
C TYR A 77 -9.55 0.03 10.59
N ARG A 78 -8.99 -1.12 10.98
CA ARG A 78 -9.56 -1.95 12.06
C ARG A 78 -9.52 -1.23 13.41
N LEU A 79 -8.45 -0.50 13.72
CA LEU A 79 -8.33 0.31 14.94
C LEU A 79 -9.41 1.40 15.02
N GLY A 80 -9.74 2.04 13.90
CA GLY A 80 -10.81 3.03 13.83
C GLY A 80 -12.21 2.42 13.80
N ARG A 81 -12.37 1.25 13.20
CA ARG A 81 -13.68 0.65 12.94
C ARG A 81 -14.20 -0.25 14.05
N ARG A 82 -13.31 -1.03 14.69
CA ARG A 82 -13.67 -2.13 15.59
C ARG A 82 -13.56 -1.80 17.07
N PHE A 83 -12.80 -0.75 17.43
CA PHE A 83 -12.71 -0.29 18.81
C PHE A 83 -13.77 0.77 19.12
N ARG A 84 -14.20 0.83 20.38
CA ARG A 84 -15.10 1.84 20.92
C ARG A 84 -14.52 2.37 22.25
N PRO A 85 -14.14 3.66 22.36
CA PRO A 85 -14.10 4.64 21.27
C PRO A 85 -13.09 4.26 20.17
N ALA A 86 -13.21 4.88 19.00
CA ALA A 86 -12.25 4.70 17.92
C ALA A 86 -10.84 5.11 18.40
N ARG A 87 -9.81 4.34 18.02
CA ARG A 87 -8.44 4.57 18.48
C ARG A 87 -7.63 5.50 17.56
N VAL A 88 -8.00 5.57 16.28
CA VAL A 88 -7.41 6.49 15.29
C VAL A 88 -8.02 7.87 15.43
N ARG A 89 -7.22 8.92 15.23
CA ARG A 89 -7.64 10.32 15.47
C ARG A 89 -7.40 11.24 14.27
N ARG A 90 -6.46 10.93 13.37
CA ARG A 90 -6.11 11.80 12.23
C ARG A 90 -7.07 11.65 11.06
N HIS A 91 -7.42 10.42 10.69
CA HIS A 91 -8.38 10.15 9.61
C HIS A 91 -9.47 9.19 10.06
N GLY A 92 -10.63 9.25 9.39
CA GLY A 92 -11.72 8.30 9.63
C GLY A 92 -11.39 6.89 9.11
N TRP A 93 -11.97 5.85 9.71
CA TRP A 93 -11.73 4.46 9.30
C TRP A 93 -11.98 4.19 7.81
N ARG A 94 -12.93 4.90 7.18
CA ARG A 94 -13.25 4.77 5.75
C ARG A 94 -12.08 5.23 4.88
N TRP A 95 -11.38 6.28 5.28
CA TRP A 95 -10.20 6.77 4.58
C TRP A 95 -9.10 5.71 4.60
N TYR A 96 -8.82 5.13 5.77
CA TYR A 96 -7.84 4.06 5.90
C TYR A 96 -8.19 2.83 5.05
N LEU A 97 -9.47 2.42 5.02
CA LEU A 97 -9.93 1.33 4.17
C LEU A 97 -9.75 1.63 2.67
N GLN A 98 -10.06 2.86 2.25
CA GLN A 98 -9.85 3.31 0.88
C GLN A 98 -8.37 3.31 0.50
N ARG A 99 -7.48 3.78 1.38
CA ARG A 99 -6.03 3.75 1.14
C ARG A 99 -5.51 2.32 1.07
N ALA A 100 -5.95 1.42 1.96
CA ALA A 100 -5.59 0.00 1.90
C ALA A 100 -5.99 -0.62 0.55
N HIS A 101 -7.21 -0.38 0.07
CA HIS A 101 -7.66 -0.84 -1.24
C HIS A 101 -6.85 -0.23 -2.40
N GLY A 102 -6.66 1.09 -2.42
CA GLY A 102 -5.90 1.77 -3.47
C GLY A 102 -4.44 1.30 -3.54
N THR A 103 -3.81 1.11 -2.39
CA THR A 103 -2.47 0.50 -2.31
C THR A 103 -2.49 -0.92 -2.83
N ALA A 104 -3.42 -1.78 -2.39
CA ALA A 104 -3.51 -3.14 -2.90
C ALA A 104 -3.64 -3.16 -4.43
N MET A 105 -4.57 -2.38 -4.98
CA MET A 105 -4.78 -2.29 -6.44
C MET A 105 -3.55 -1.76 -7.19
N GLY A 106 -2.81 -0.81 -6.60
CA GLY A 106 -1.58 -0.27 -7.18
C GLY A 106 -0.51 -1.34 -7.42
N MET A 107 -0.53 -2.47 -6.71
CA MET A 107 0.35 -3.61 -6.99
C MET A 107 0.09 -4.20 -8.38
N TRP A 108 -1.17 -4.29 -8.82
CA TRP A 108 -1.48 -4.82 -10.15
C TRP A 108 -1.35 -3.77 -11.26
N GLU A 109 -1.39 -2.49 -10.90
CA GLU A 109 -1.19 -1.41 -11.87
C GLU A 109 0.29 -1.12 -12.13
N HIS A 110 1.12 -1.19 -11.09
CA HIS A 110 2.52 -0.73 -11.13
C HIS A 110 3.53 -1.78 -10.64
N GLY A 111 3.08 -2.91 -10.10
CA GLY A 111 3.95 -3.92 -9.50
C GLY A 111 4.80 -4.64 -10.54
N GLY A 112 6.10 -4.42 -10.47
CA GLY A 112 7.02 -5.05 -11.40
C GLY A 112 7.04 -4.42 -12.80
N GLU A 113 6.69 -3.13 -12.92
CA GLU A 113 7.14 -2.34 -14.07
C GLU A 113 8.66 -2.50 -14.24
N VAL A 114 9.07 -3.16 -15.33
CA VAL A 114 10.48 -3.28 -15.72
C VAL A 114 10.90 -1.95 -16.31
N PHE A 115 11.64 -1.16 -15.54
CA PHE A 115 12.30 0.02 -16.08
C PHE A 115 13.54 -0.45 -16.87
N PRO A 116 13.72 -0.06 -18.14
CA PRO A 116 14.93 -0.38 -18.88
C PRO A 116 16.14 0.11 -18.06
N HIS A 117 17.14 -0.75 -17.87
CA HIS A 117 18.40 -0.36 -17.25
C HIS A 117 18.98 0.86 -18.01
N GLU A 118 19.68 1.77 -17.35
CA GLU A 118 20.21 3.01 -17.97
C GLU A 118 20.98 2.76 -19.28
N GLN A 119 21.58 1.56 -19.44
CA GLN A 119 22.26 1.11 -20.66
C GLN A 119 21.33 0.79 -21.87
N GLN A 120 20.00 0.81 -21.72
CA GLN A 120 19.01 0.66 -22.80
C GLN A 120 18.23 1.95 -23.09
N ARG A 121 18.72 3.10 -22.61
CA ARG A 121 18.17 4.40 -22.99
C ARG A 121 18.45 4.70 -24.46
N VAL A 122 17.43 4.57 -25.30
CA VAL A 122 17.42 5.22 -26.61
C VAL A 122 17.10 6.70 -26.38
N ALA A 123 18.06 7.59 -26.62
CA ALA A 123 17.87 9.02 -26.45
C ALA A 123 16.68 9.51 -27.31
N GLY A 124 15.65 10.06 -26.65
CA GLY A 124 14.47 10.63 -27.32
C GLY A 124 13.20 9.77 -27.27
N GLN A 125 13.22 8.57 -26.68
CA GLN A 125 12.00 7.81 -26.42
C GLN A 125 11.43 8.09 -25.02
N ALA A 126 10.14 8.36 -24.94
CA ALA A 126 9.41 8.46 -23.69
C ALA A 126 9.40 7.10 -22.98
N TRP A 127 9.47 7.11 -21.65
CA TRP A 127 9.28 5.94 -20.81
C TRP A 127 8.02 5.18 -21.24
N SER A 128 8.18 3.95 -21.72
CA SER A 128 7.04 3.06 -21.94
C SER A 128 6.83 2.24 -20.68
N LYS A 129 5.62 2.27 -20.11
CA LYS A 129 5.21 1.33 -19.06
C LYS A 129 5.24 -0.08 -19.65
N VAL A 130 6.27 -0.88 -19.34
CA VAL A 130 6.44 -2.21 -19.95
C VAL A 130 5.82 -3.33 -19.11
N GLY A 131 5.30 -3.04 -17.91
CA GLY A 131 4.75 -4.05 -17.01
C GLY A 131 3.39 -3.65 -16.45
N ASN A 132 2.31 -4.16 -17.03
CA ASN A 132 0.94 -4.07 -16.47
C ASN A 132 0.80 -4.94 -15.20
N GLY A 133 1.64 -4.74 -14.19
CA GLY A 133 1.65 -5.58 -12.98
C GLY A 133 2.30 -6.96 -13.16
N GLN A 134 2.95 -7.25 -14.29
CA GLN A 134 3.45 -8.58 -14.65
C GLN A 134 4.93 -8.85 -14.32
N GLY A 135 5.58 -7.99 -13.53
CA GLY A 135 6.97 -8.24 -13.10
C GLY A 135 7.02 -9.08 -11.83
N THR A 136 7.66 -8.59 -10.76
CA THR A 136 7.88 -9.40 -9.54
C THR A 136 6.61 -9.76 -8.75
N ALA A 137 5.45 -9.20 -9.12
CA ALA A 137 4.15 -9.57 -8.54
C ALA A 137 3.81 -11.06 -8.75
N GLN A 138 4.30 -11.69 -9.83
CA GLN A 138 4.07 -13.10 -10.14
C GLN A 138 4.85 -14.07 -9.24
N TRP A 139 5.93 -13.63 -8.58
CA TRP A 139 6.87 -14.51 -7.87
C TRP A 139 6.53 -14.75 -6.39
N GLY A 140 5.24 -14.77 -6.03
CA GLY A 140 4.81 -15.17 -4.70
C GLY A 140 5.37 -14.27 -3.59
N LEU A 141 4.95 -13.02 -3.59
CA LEU A 141 5.15 -12.13 -2.44
C LEU A 141 4.24 -12.63 -1.29
N MET A 142 4.22 -12.07 -0.09
CA MET A 142 3.26 -12.50 0.97
C MET A 142 1.80 -12.22 0.57
N VAL A 143 1.30 -13.00 -0.38
CA VAL A 143 0.16 -12.77 -1.26
C VAL A 143 -0.86 -13.81 -0.87
N GLY A 144 -1.88 -13.35 -0.17
CA GLY A 144 -2.97 -14.19 0.31
C GLY A 144 -3.52 -13.60 1.58
N SER A 145 -2.76 -13.63 2.68
CA SER A 145 -3.32 -13.29 4.00
C SER A 145 -3.84 -11.86 4.11
N ILE A 146 -3.08 -10.84 3.67
CA ILE A 146 -3.53 -9.46 3.82
C ILE A 146 -4.58 -9.05 2.79
N PHE A 147 -4.40 -9.42 1.52
CA PHE A 147 -5.37 -9.06 0.47
C PHE A 147 -6.70 -9.79 0.64
N GLU A 148 -6.68 -11.05 1.09
CA GLU A 148 -7.93 -11.73 1.47
C GLU A 148 -8.56 -11.11 2.71
N SER A 149 -7.76 -10.73 3.72
CA SER A 149 -8.29 -10.07 4.91
C SER A 149 -8.96 -8.74 4.57
N LEU A 150 -8.32 -7.96 3.69
CA LEU A 150 -8.89 -6.73 3.14
C LEU A 150 -10.14 -7.01 2.32
N LEU A 151 -10.13 -8.02 1.43
CA LEU A 151 -11.29 -8.40 0.64
C LEU A 151 -12.48 -8.77 1.53
N ARG A 152 -12.27 -9.55 2.59
CA ARG A 152 -13.31 -9.90 3.56
C ARG A 152 -13.88 -8.65 4.22
N ASP A 153 -13.03 -7.72 4.65
CA ASP A 153 -13.49 -6.48 5.29
C ASP A 153 -14.20 -5.53 4.29
N LEU A 154 -13.75 -5.44 3.03
CA LEU A 154 -14.45 -4.69 1.98
C LEU A 154 -15.87 -5.25 1.77
N LEU A 155 -16.02 -6.57 1.73
CA LEU A 155 -17.34 -7.22 1.64
C LEU A 155 -18.20 -6.94 2.88
N LEU A 156 -17.62 -7.02 4.08
CA LEU A 156 -18.33 -6.75 5.34
C LEU A 156 -18.80 -5.30 5.46
N GLU A 157 -18.03 -4.33 4.96
CA GLU A 157 -18.41 -2.92 4.95
C GLU A 157 -19.30 -2.54 3.75
N GLY A 158 -19.61 -3.48 2.85
CA GLY A 158 -20.49 -3.27 1.69
C GLY A 158 -19.84 -2.61 0.48
N TRP A 159 -18.52 -2.60 0.37
CA TRP A 159 -17.75 -2.00 -0.72
C TRP A 159 -17.62 -2.98 -1.89
N ALA A 160 -18.76 -3.31 -2.51
CA ALA A 160 -18.87 -4.41 -3.47
C ALA A 160 -18.03 -4.21 -4.75
N ASN A 161 -17.92 -2.98 -5.24
CA ASN A 161 -17.16 -2.67 -6.46
C ASN A 161 -15.65 -2.85 -6.24
N GLU A 162 -15.16 -2.31 -5.12
CA GLU A 162 -13.78 -2.42 -4.66
C GLU A 162 -13.43 -3.89 -4.36
N ALA A 163 -14.32 -4.62 -3.68
CA ALA A 163 -14.16 -6.04 -3.43
C ALA A 163 -14.08 -6.86 -4.73
N ALA A 164 -14.91 -6.53 -5.74
CA ALA A 164 -14.87 -7.19 -7.04
C ALA A 164 -13.56 -6.91 -7.78
N GLY A 165 -13.04 -5.68 -7.70
CA GLY A 165 -11.74 -5.30 -8.24
C GLY A 165 -10.60 -6.11 -7.63
N LEU A 166 -10.52 -6.10 -6.29
CA LEU A 166 -9.47 -6.80 -5.55
C LEU A 166 -9.55 -8.32 -5.76
N ARG A 167 -10.75 -8.90 -5.80
CA ARG A 167 -10.94 -10.33 -6.06
C ARG A 167 -10.35 -10.74 -7.42
N ARG A 168 -10.58 -9.96 -8.47
CA ARG A 168 -9.98 -10.23 -9.79
C ARG A 168 -8.46 -10.22 -9.71
N GLY A 169 -7.87 -9.25 -9.02
CA GLY A 169 -6.42 -9.18 -8.80
C GLY A 169 -5.87 -10.42 -8.09
N ILE A 170 -6.51 -10.86 -7.00
CA ILE A 170 -6.11 -12.05 -6.25
C ILE A 170 -6.18 -13.31 -7.12
N SER A 171 -7.26 -13.49 -7.90
CA SER A 171 -7.44 -14.69 -8.74
C SER A 171 -6.38 -14.82 -9.85
N LEU A 172 -5.83 -13.70 -10.34
CA LEU A 172 -4.73 -13.73 -11.32
C LEU A 172 -3.46 -14.36 -10.77
N LEU A 173 -3.26 -14.37 -9.45
CA LEU A 173 -2.07 -14.94 -8.80
C LEU A 173 -2.22 -16.43 -8.47
N ALA A 174 -3.44 -16.98 -8.55
CA ALA A 174 -3.73 -18.38 -8.26
C ALA A 174 -3.83 -19.26 -9.52
N ALA A 175 -3.62 -18.66 -10.70
CA ALA A 175 -3.80 -19.31 -12.00
C ALA A 175 -2.49 -19.80 -12.65
N ASP A 176 -1.34 -19.54 -12.02
CA ASP A 176 0.01 -20.00 -12.41
C ASP A 176 0.59 -20.95 -11.34
#